data_AF-A0AAV1UCS2-F1
#
_entry.id   AF-A0AAV1UCS2-F1
#
_cell.length_a   1.000
_cell.length_b   1.000
_cell.length_c   1.000
_cell.angle_alpha   90.00
_cell.angle_beta   90.00
_cell.angle_gamma   90.00
#
_symmetry.space_group_name_H-M   'P 1'
#
loop_
_entity.id
_entity.type
_entity.pdbx_description
1 polymer ?
#
loop_
_entity_poly.entity_id
_entity_poly.type
_entity_poly.pdbx_seq_one_letter_code
_entity_poly.pdbx_strand_id
1 'polypeptide(L)'
;MEDRLCAFPREELILATTLSHNETVLERNMFPYETPEGVEHWTLWSCHELNDTEIEEFVCSWLKGNAPQVEEWNYDENSSRSIDLFHVHVYFACGRGEMKPFMLT
;
A
#
# COMPACT_ATOMS: atom_id res chain seq x y z
N MET A 1 -1.93 -35.45 -8.32
CA MET A 1 -1.30 -34.28 -7.66
C MET A 1 -1.64 -33.10 -8.53
N GLU A 2 -2.92 -32.73 -8.52
CA GLU A 2 -3.55 -31.84 -9.47
C GLU A 2 -4.58 -31.09 -8.64
N ASP A 3 -4.35 -29.81 -8.32
CA ASP A 3 -5.39 -28.83 -7.92
C ASP A 3 -4.82 -27.47 -7.49
N ARG A 4 -3.91 -26.84 -8.25
CA ARG A 4 -3.30 -25.57 -7.78
C ARG A 4 -3.08 -24.45 -8.78
N LEU A 5 -3.75 -24.44 -9.93
CA LEU A 5 -3.60 -23.35 -10.89
C LEU A 5 -4.97 -22.88 -11.41
N CYS A 6 -5.79 -22.37 -10.50
CA CYS A 6 -6.88 -21.44 -10.87
C CYS A 6 -6.69 -20.15 -10.08
N ALA A 7 -5.49 -19.57 -10.13
CA ALA A 7 -5.32 -18.16 -9.78
C ALA A 7 -5.93 -17.37 -10.94
N PHE A 8 -6.89 -16.50 -10.66
CA PHE A 8 -7.57 -15.70 -11.66
C PHE A 8 -6.56 -14.84 -12.45
N PRO A 9 -6.85 -14.45 -13.70
CA PRO A 9 -5.88 -13.76 -14.58
C PRO A 9 -5.35 -12.43 -14.03
N ARG A 10 -5.99 -11.84 -13.01
CA ARG A 10 -5.53 -10.59 -12.38
C ARG A 10 -4.42 -10.87 -11.37
N GLU A 11 -4.55 -11.94 -10.60
CA GLU A 11 -3.62 -12.41 -9.58
C GLU A 11 -2.34 -12.89 -10.26
N GLU A 12 -2.44 -13.63 -11.35
CA GLU A 12 -1.28 -14.01 -12.17
C GLU A 12 -0.56 -12.77 -12.72
N LEU A 13 -1.31 -11.75 -13.17
CA LEU A 13 -0.73 -10.51 -13.64
C LEU A 13 0.01 -9.77 -12.50
N ILE A 14 -0.58 -9.68 -11.31
CA ILE A 14 0.05 -9.03 -10.13
C ILE A 14 1.32 -9.80 -9.72
N LEU A 15 1.28 -11.13 -9.69
CA LEU A 15 2.44 -11.98 -9.41
C LEU A 15 3.54 -11.79 -10.47
N ALA A 16 3.17 -11.73 -11.75
CA ALA A 16 4.11 -11.58 -12.85
C ALA A 16 4.66 -10.15 -13.03
N THR A 17 4.02 -9.15 -12.41
CA THR A 17 4.42 -7.74 -12.54
C THR A 17 4.85 -7.15 -11.20
N THR A 18 3.90 -6.75 -10.35
CA THR A 18 4.13 -6.11 -9.05
C THR A 18 5.01 -6.96 -8.12
N LEU A 19 4.73 -8.27 -8.01
CA LEU A 19 5.46 -9.18 -7.11
C LEU A 19 6.52 -10.04 -7.83
N SER A 20 6.93 -9.65 -9.05
CA SER A 20 7.82 -10.46 -9.89
C SER A 20 9.24 -10.63 -9.33
N HIS A 21 9.67 -9.70 -8.48
CA HIS A 21 11.02 -9.67 -7.91
C HIS A 21 11.05 -9.56 -6.38
N ASN A 22 9.90 -9.26 -5.76
CA ASN A 22 9.79 -9.07 -4.33
C ASN A 22 8.53 -9.76 -3.83
N GLU A 23 8.62 -10.41 -2.66
CA GLU A 23 7.50 -11.12 -2.05
C GLU A 23 6.44 -10.17 -1.47
N THR A 24 6.84 -8.95 -1.13
CA THR A 24 5.95 -7.91 -0.60
C THR A 24 6.31 -6.58 -1.22
N VAL A 25 5.31 -5.85 -1.74
CA VAL A 25 5.49 -4.58 -2.44
C VAL A 25 4.41 -3.60 -2.01
N LEU A 26 4.84 -2.37 -1.76
CA LEU A 26 3.95 -1.24 -1.50
C LEU A 26 4.01 -0.29 -2.70
N GLU A 27 2.87 -0.09 -3.37
CA GLU A 27 2.76 0.75 -4.55
C GLU A 27 1.54 1.68 -4.49
N ARG A 28 1.56 2.77 -5.26
CA ARG A 28 0.40 3.67 -5.33
C ARG A 28 -0.79 2.91 -5.90
N ASN A 29 -1.95 3.02 -5.27
CA ASN A 29 -3.15 2.40 -5.79
C ASN A 29 -3.53 3.08 -7.11
N MET A 30 -3.73 2.30 -8.18
CA MET A 30 -4.09 2.84 -9.51
C MET A 30 -5.51 3.42 -9.57
N PHE A 31 -6.39 3.02 -8.64
CA PHE A 31 -7.77 3.45 -8.52
C PHE A 31 -8.03 3.97 -7.09
N PRO A 32 -7.39 5.08 -6.70
CA PRO A 32 -7.45 5.55 -5.33
C PRO A 32 -8.86 6.02 -4.98
N TYR A 33 -9.32 5.69 -3.77
CA TYR A 33 -10.49 6.29 -3.15
C TYR A 33 -10.38 7.81 -3.07
N GLU A 34 -11.54 8.47 -2.93
CA GLU A 34 -11.58 9.88 -2.57
C GLU A 34 -11.10 10.05 -1.13
N THR A 35 -9.88 10.56 -0.98
CA THR A 35 -9.24 10.81 0.31
C THR A 35 -9.18 12.32 0.61
N PRO A 36 -9.12 12.73 1.89
CA PRO A 36 -8.85 14.11 2.24
C PRO A 36 -7.56 14.65 1.61
N GLU A 37 -7.48 15.95 1.41
CA GLU A 37 -6.32 16.55 0.77
C GLU A 37 -5.04 16.35 1.60
N GLY A 38 -3.99 15.85 0.95
CA GLY A 38 -2.73 15.46 1.61
C GLY A 38 -2.68 13.99 2.02
N VAL A 39 -3.75 13.21 1.79
CA VAL A 39 -3.74 11.76 2.02
C VAL A 39 -3.56 11.01 0.71
N GLU A 40 -2.47 10.25 0.60
CA GLU A 40 -2.21 9.36 -0.53
C GLU A 40 -2.73 7.95 -0.24
N HIS A 41 -3.20 7.26 -1.27
CA HIS A 41 -3.71 5.89 -1.18
C HIS A 41 -2.78 4.91 -1.93
N TRP A 42 -2.29 3.94 -1.18
CA TRP A 42 -1.35 2.91 -1.57
C TRP A 42 -1.94 1.52 -1.36
N THR A 43 -1.33 0.52 -1.97
CA THR A 43 -1.69 -0.89 -1.78
C THR A 43 -0.44 -1.67 -1.44
N LEU A 44 -0.50 -2.36 -0.31
CA LEU A 44 0.49 -3.33 0.10
C LEU A 44 0.06 -4.68 -0.46
N TRP A 45 0.87 -5.26 -1.33
CA TRP A 45 0.71 -6.59 -1.89
C TRP A 45 1.68 -7.56 -1.21
N SER A 46 1.26 -8.81 -0.99
CA SER A 46 2.16 -9.86 -0.52
C SER A 46 1.82 -11.22 -1.12
N CYS A 47 2.85 -12.03 -1.39
CA CYS A 47 2.73 -13.45 -1.71
C CYS A 47 2.25 -14.30 -0.52
N HIS A 48 2.35 -13.75 0.71
CA HIS A 48 1.99 -14.40 1.95
C HIS A 48 0.94 -13.58 2.70
N GLU A 49 0.06 -14.25 3.44
CA GLU A 49 -0.80 -13.57 4.40
C GLU A 49 0.08 -12.92 5.48
N LEU A 50 -0.13 -11.63 5.73
CA LEU A 50 0.59 -10.87 6.75
C LEU A 50 -0.37 -10.55 7.90
N ASN A 51 0.13 -10.66 9.13
CA ASN A 51 -0.57 -10.14 10.30
C ASN A 51 -0.24 -8.66 10.55
N ASP A 52 -1.00 -8.00 11.44
CA ASP A 52 -0.85 -6.58 11.76
C ASP A 52 0.58 -6.16 12.11
N THR A 53 1.31 -6.99 12.87
CA THR A 53 2.70 -6.72 13.25
C THR A 53 3.62 -6.75 12.04
N GLU A 54 3.45 -7.74 11.15
CA GLU A 54 4.24 -7.85 9.92
C GLU A 54 3.96 -6.69 8.95
N ILE A 55 2.69 -6.24 8.87
CA ILE A 55 2.29 -5.07 8.09
C ILE A 55 2.96 -3.81 8.65
N GLU A 56 2.87 -3.59 9.97
CA GLU A 56 3.46 -2.43 10.65
C GLU A 56 4.98 -2.37 10.46
N GLU A 57 5.67 -3.48 10.67
CA GLU A 57 7.12 -3.58 10.49
C GLU A 57 7.52 -3.26 9.04
N PHE A 58 6.81 -3.84 8.07
CA PHE A 58 7.09 -3.61 6.66
C PHE A 58 6.89 -2.14 6.28
N VAL A 59 5.72 -1.56 6.58
CA VAL A 59 5.39 -0.18 6.20
C VAL A 59 6.33 0.80 6.90
N CYS A 60 6.59 0.64 8.20
CA CYS A 60 7.51 1.51 8.93
C CYS A 60 8.95 1.43 8.39
N SER A 61 9.41 0.25 7.98
CA SER A 61 10.72 0.07 7.34
C SER A 61 10.76 0.75 5.97
N TRP A 62 9.72 0.57 5.17
CA TRP A 62 9.60 1.15 3.83
C TRP A 62 9.58 2.68 3.88
N LEU A 63 8.80 3.27 4.80
CA LEU A 63 8.67 4.73 4.95
C LEU A 63 10.03 5.39 5.25
N LYS A 64 10.88 4.78 6.09
CA LYS A 64 12.22 5.30 6.41
C LYS A 64 13.11 5.50 5.18
N GLY A 65 12.99 4.61 4.19
CA GLY A 65 13.80 4.65 2.98
C GLY A 65 13.18 5.41 1.81
N ASN A 66 11.85 5.40 1.72
CA ASN A 66 11.15 5.80 0.48
C ASN A 66 10.26 7.04 0.66
N ALA A 67 9.72 7.27 1.85
CA ALA A 67 8.80 8.39 2.10
C ALA A 67 8.94 8.96 3.53
N PRO A 68 10.13 9.46 3.90
CA PRO A 68 10.37 10.00 5.24
C PRO A 68 9.54 11.26 5.56
N GLN A 69 8.90 11.86 4.56
CA GLN A 69 8.00 13.00 4.70
C GLN A 69 6.58 12.62 5.18
N VAL A 70 6.24 11.33 5.22
CA VAL A 70 4.94 10.88 5.72
C VAL A 70 4.88 11.10 7.24
N GLU A 71 3.89 11.86 7.69
CA GLU A 71 3.74 12.22 9.10
C GLU A 71 2.97 11.15 9.86
N GLU A 72 1.91 10.64 9.24
CA GLU A 72 1.03 9.63 9.81
C GLU A 72 0.60 8.64 8.73
N TRP A 73 0.31 7.41 9.13
CA TRP A 73 -0.22 6.40 8.23
C TRP A 73 -1.22 5.48 8.93
N ASN A 74 -2.10 4.88 8.14
CA ASN A 74 -3.01 3.84 8.61
C ASN A 74 -3.34 2.88 7.46
N TYR A 75 -3.97 1.73 7.75
CA TYR A 75 -4.45 0.82 6.72
C TYR A 75 -5.85 0.29 7.04
N ASP A 76 -6.56 -0.20 6.03
CA ASP A 76 -7.81 -0.93 6.20
C ASP A 76 -7.65 -2.41 5.82
N GLU A 77 -8.31 -3.27 6.59
CA GLU A 77 -8.50 -4.66 6.23
C GLU A 77 -9.56 -4.71 5.13
N ASN A 78 -9.13 -4.98 3.89
CA ASN A 78 -10.00 -5.06 2.72
C ASN A 78 -10.98 -6.24 2.86
N SER A 79 -12.09 -5.99 3.55
CA SER A 79 -13.11 -6.99 3.90
C SER A 79 -13.98 -7.40 2.71
N SER A 80 -14.00 -6.60 1.63
CA SER A 80 -14.63 -6.92 0.35
C SER A 80 -13.59 -7.10 -0.76
N ARG A 81 -12.73 -8.10 -0.60
CA ARG A 81 -11.67 -8.42 -1.57
C ARG A 81 -12.26 -9.03 -2.84
N SER A 82 -11.93 -8.42 -3.99
CA SER A 82 -12.26 -8.96 -5.32
C SER A 82 -11.09 -9.69 -5.98
N ILE A 83 -9.93 -9.70 -5.32
CA ILE A 83 -8.66 -10.31 -5.73
C ILE A 83 -8.26 -11.27 -4.61
N ASP A 84 -8.00 -12.53 -4.96
CA ASP A 84 -7.64 -13.61 -4.04
C ASP A 84 -6.11 -13.71 -3.87
N LEU A 85 -5.52 -12.59 -3.48
CA LEU A 85 -4.11 -12.42 -3.14
C LEU A 85 -4.04 -11.46 -1.95
N PHE A 86 -3.12 -11.66 -1.02
CA PHE A 86 -3.03 -10.78 0.13
C PHE A 86 -2.77 -9.33 -0.31
N HIS A 87 -3.67 -8.44 0.10
CA HIS A 87 -3.48 -7.01 -0.05
C HIS A 87 -4.27 -6.20 0.98
N VAL A 88 -3.70 -5.08 1.40
CA VAL A 88 -4.36 -4.06 2.25
C VAL A 88 -4.20 -2.68 1.64
N HIS A 89 -5.19 -1.82 1.88
CA HIS A 89 -5.15 -0.42 1.48
C HIS A 89 -4.41 0.37 2.56
N VAL A 90 -3.36 1.08 2.16
CA VAL A 90 -2.52 1.85 3.07
C VAL A 90 -2.67 3.33 2.72
N TYR A 91 -2.86 4.17 3.73
CA TYR A 91 -3.05 5.60 3.58
C TYR A 91 -1.90 6.35 4.23
N PHE A 92 -1.31 7.29 3.49
CA PHE A 92 -0.22 8.14 3.97
C PHE A 92 -0.66 9.58 4.03
N ALA A 93 -0.61 10.17 5.23
CA ALA A 93 -0.76 11.60 5.41
C ALA A 93 0.59 12.28 5.12
N CYS A 94 0.70 12.86 3.93
CA CYS A 94 1.80 13.70 3.54
C CYS A 94 1.44 15.15 3.90
N GLY A 95 2.10 15.70 4.93
CA GLY A 95 1.96 17.11 5.28
C GLY A 95 2.16 17.96 4.04
N ARG A 96 1.23 18.88 3.75
CA ARG A 96 1.38 19.77 2.59
C ARG A 96 2.69 20.52 2.72
N GLY A 97 3.59 20.29 1.77
CA GLY A 97 4.67 21.21 1.48
C GLY A 97 4.07 22.57 1.12
N GLU A 98 4.08 23.48 2.09
CA GLU A 98 4.43 24.91 2.00
C GLU A 98 3.89 25.62 3.25
N MET A 99 4.74 25.76 4.27
CA MET A 99 4.59 26.86 5.22
C MET A 99 4.87 28.15 4.45
N LYS A 100 3.83 28.79 3.91
CA LYS A 100 3.97 30.19 3.50
C LYS A 100 4.39 30.95 4.76
N PRO A 101 5.53 31.66 4.76
CA PRO A 101 5.85 32.52 5.88
C PRO A 101 4.68 33.49 6.01
N PHE A 102 4.09 33.55 7.20
CA PHE A 102 3.28 34.68 7.59
C PHE A 102 4.19 35.91 7.45
N MET A 103 4.09 36.61 6.31
CA MET A 103 4.56 37.98 6.24
C MET A 103 3.61 38.77 7.13
N LEU A 104 4.11 39.10 8.32
CA LEU A 104 3.61 40.21 9.11
C LEU A 104 3.73 41.48 8.27
N THR A 105 2.60 41.99 7.80
CA THR A 105 2.31 43.43 7.62
C THR A 105 0.81 43.64 7.68
#